data_AF-A0A7V9M9J8-F1
#
_entry.id   AF-A0A7V9M9J8-F1
#
_cell.length_a   1.000
_cell.length_b   1.000
_cell.length_c   1.000
_cell.angle_alpha   90.00
_cell.angle_beta   90.00
_cell.angle_gamma   90.00
#
_symmetry.space_group_name_H-M   'P 1'
#
loop_
_entity.id
_entity.type
_entity.pdbx_description
1 polymer ?
#
loop_
_entity_poly.entity_id
_entity_poly.type
_entity_poly.pdbx_seq_one_letter_code
_entity_poly.pdbx_strand_id
1 'polypeptide(L)'
;RLPSCRVEVDGLAASLDREESVEVVLYREGDEAVARRAGEELRFVPEDGAFSTRGDESLLPYPDALERSWAALQNPNAGDLIISAAPGFEFADLGGRHHAGGGSHGSLEVGDSEVPMLAVGLEPPGGIVEVAPAVLRYFGVEPPASMRDAAHVA
;
A
#
# COMPACT_ATOMS: atom_id res chain seq x y z
N ARG A 1 6.55 -1.85 -19.88
CA ARG A 1 5.67 -2.21 -21.02
C ARG A 1 6.07 -3.50 -21.73
N LEU A 2 5.22 -4.53 -21.67
CA LEU A 2 5.39 -5.76 -22.45
C LEU A 2 5.14 -5.48 -23.95
N PRO A 3 5.96 -6.01 -24.89
CA PRO A 3 5.89 -5.64 -26.31
C PRO A 3 4.55 -5.89 -27.02
N SER A 4 3.68 -6.74 -26.47
CA SER A 4 2.40 -7.14 -27.04
C SER A 4 1.18 -6.49 -26.36
N CYS A 5 1.37 -5.75 -25.26
CA CYS A 5 0.25 -5.10 -24.58
C CYS A 5 -0.17 -3.85 -25.36
N ARG A 6 -1.37 -3.91 -25.95
CA ARG A 6 -1.96 -2.79 -26.71
C ARG A 6 -2.85 -1.89 -25.85
N VAL A 7 -3.03 -2.25 -24.58
CA VAL A 7 -3.89 -1.54 -23.64
C VAL A 7 -3.01 -0.64 -22.78
N GLU A 8 -3.44 0.61 -22.63
CA GLU A 8 -2.80 1.56 -21.71
C GLU A 8 -3.05 1.18 -20.24
N VAL A 9 -2.22 1.68 -19.32
CA VAL A 9 -2.25 1.28 -17.91
C VAL A 9 -3.61 1.55 -17.27
N ASP A 10 -4.20 2.71 -17.56
CA ASP A 10 -5.55 3.11 -17.13
C ASP A 10 -6.63 2.14 -17.64
N GLY A 11 -6.55 1.73 -18.90
CA GLY A 11 -7.46 0.75 -19.50
C GLY A 11 -7.36 -0.62 -18.86
N LEU A 12 -6.14 -1.07 -18.52
CA LEU A 12 -5.91 -2.31 -17.80
C LEU A 12 -6.41 -2.21 -16.35
N ALA A 13 -6.16 -1.08 -15.69
CA ALA A 13 -6.63 -0.82 -14.33
C ALA A 13 -8.16 -0.86 -14.24
N ALA A 14 -8.84 -0.19 -15.17
CA ALA A 14 -10.29 -0.21 -15.26
C ALA A 14 -10.85 -1.61 -15.59
N SER A 15 -10.06 -2.49 -16.22
CA SER A 15 -10.46 -3.88 -16.43
C SER A 15 -10.35 -4.71 -15.16
N LEU A 16 -9.24 -4.57 -14.43
CA LEU A 16 -8.98 -5.31 -13.20
C LEU A 16 -9.93 -4.91 -12.07
N ASP A 17 -10.28 -3.63 -11.97
CA ASP A 17 -11.27 -3.07 -11.02
C ASP A 17 -12.68 -3.69 -11.17
N ARG A 18 -12.97 -4.41 -12.27
CA ARG A 18 -14.24 -5.13 -12.45
C ARG A 18 -14.19 -6.59 -12.03
N GLU A 19 -13.01 -7.11 -11.72
CA GLU A 19 -12.85 -8.50 -11.29
C GLU A 19 -13.19 -8.62 -9.81
N GLU A 20 -14.10 -9.54 -9.46
CA GLU A 20 -14.50 -9.79 -8.06
C GLU A 20 -13.31 -10.12 -7.14
N SER A 21 -12.24 -10.66 -7.71
CA SER A 21 -11.02 -11.01 -6.97
C SER A 21 -10.11 -9.83 -6.64
N VAL A 22 -10.39 -8.64 -7.16
CA VAL A 22 -9.55 -7.45 -7.02
C VAL A 22 -10.30 -6.37 -6.23
N GLU A 23 -9.74 -5.98 -5.09
CA GLU A 23 -10.31 -4.96 -4.22
C GLU A 23 -9.90 -3.55 -4.64
N VAL A 24 -8.59 -3.39 -4.89
CA VAL A 24 -7.98 -2.11 -5.23
C VAL A 24 -6.97 -2.33 -6.34
N VAL A 25 -7.00 -1.46 -7.34
CA VAL A 25 -5.94 -1.32 -8.33
C VAL A 25 -5.20 -0.02 -8.11
N LEU A 26 -3.88 -0.10 -7.99
CA LEU A 26 -2.97 1.01 -7.79
C LEU A 26 -2.07 1.19 -9.01
N TYR A 27 -1.91 2.41 -9.48
CA TYR A 27 -0.94 2.76 -10.53
C TYR A 27 -0.52 4.22 -10.42
N ARG A 28 0.45 4.62 -11.24
CA ARG A 28 0.86 6.02 -11.37
C ARG A 28 0.40 6.62 -12.69
N GLU A 29 -0.04 7.87 -12.63
CA GLU A 29 -0.32 8.70 -13.80
C GLU A 29 0.41 10.03 -13.65
N GLY A 30 1.53 10.17 -14.38
CA GLY A 30 2.45 11.29 -14.16
C GLY A 30 3.05 11.25 -12.75
N ASP A 31 2.84 12.35 -12.02
CA ASP A 31 3.34 12.52 -10.66
C ASP A 31 2.33 12.11 -9.58
N GLU A 32 1.11 11.69 -9.95
CA GLU A 32 0.08 11.24 -9.02
C GLU A 32 0.05 9.71 -8.93
N ALA A 33 -0.35 9.20 -7.76
CA ALA A 33 -0.85 7.85 -7.60
C ALA A 33 -2.36 7.85 -7.81
N VAL A 34 -2.86 6.76 -8.39
CA VAL A 34 -4.29 6.52 -8.61
C VAL A 34 -4.64 5.19 -7.97
N ALA A 35 -5.64 5.22 -7.08
CA ALA A 35 -6.31 4.04 -6.57
C ALA A 35 -7.70 3.93 -7.20
N ARG A 36 -8.00 2.76 -7.77
CA ARG A 36 -9.30 2.41 -8.31
C ARG A 36 -9.97 1.35 -7.46
N ARG A 37 -11.24 1.57 -7.14
CA ARG A 37 -12.10 0.63 -6.42
C ARG A 37 -13.56 0.89 -6.78
N ALA A 38 -14.31 -0.18 -7.06
CA ALA A 38 -15.73 -0.12 -7.39
C ALA A 38 -16.07 0.84 -8.56
N GLY A 39 -15.15 0.98 -9.53
CA GLY A 39 -15.33 1.88 -10.67
C GLY A 39 -14.93 3.34 -10.42
N GLU A 40 -14.64 3.72 -9.18
CA GLU A 40 -14.28 5.08 -8.79
C GLU A 40 -12.75 5.26 -8.67
N GLU A 41 -12.30 6.52 -8.60
CA GLU A 41 -10.88 6.89 -8.49
C GLU A 41 -10.64 7.79 -7.28
N LEU A 42 -9.59 7.45 -6.53
CA LEU A 42 -8.90 8.35 -5.60
C LEU A 42 -7.52 8.64 -6.17
N ARG A 43 -7.23 9.92 -6.40
CA ARG A 43 -5.91 10.40 -6.82
C ARG A 43 -5.23 11.06 -5.64
N PHE A 44 -3.93 10.81 -5.49
CA PHE A 44 -3.17 11.37 -4.39
C PHE A 44 -1.70 11.56 -4.73
N VAL A 45 -1.11 12.60 -4.14
CA VAL A 45 0.31 12.95 -4.28
C VAL A 45 0.82 13.50 -2.96
N PRO A 46 2.05 13.20 -2.53
CA PRO A 46 2.63 13.80 -1.34
C PRO A 46 2.71 15.33 -1.47
N GLU A 47 2.18 16.04 -0.47
CA GLU A 47 2.22 17.50 -0.39
C GLU A 47 2.42 17.90 1.08
N ASP A 48 3.45 18.71 1.36
CA ASP A 48 3.76 19.27 2.69
C ASP A 48 3.75 18.27 3.87
N GLY A 49 4.27 17.06 3.65
CA GLY A 49 4.36 16.03 4.70
C GLY A 49 3.08 15.24 4.93
N ALA A 50 2.07 15.43 4.08
CA ALA A 50 0.85 14.64 4.02
C ALA A 50 0.55 14.26 2.56
N PHE A 51 -0.72 13.98 2.24
CA PHE A 51 -1.19 13.76 0.87
C PHE A 51 -2.24 14.79 0.49
N SER A 52 -2.08 15.35 -0.71
CA SER A 52 -3.15 16.05 -1.42
C SER A 52 -4.01 15.00 -2.11
N THR A 53 -5.32 15.02 -1.92
CA THR A 53 -6.25 14.01 -2.45
C THR A 53 -7.28 14.62 -3.39
N ARG A 54 -7.70 13.85 -4.40
CA ARG A 54 -8.81 14.17 -5.29
C ARG A 54 -9.63 12.91 -5.56
N GLY A 55 -10.83 12.87 -5.00
CA GLY A 55 -11.72 11.70 -5.03
C GLY A 55 -12.30 11.46 -3.63
N ASP A 56 -12.95 10.31 -3.46
CA ASP A 56 -13.41 9.87 -2.14
C ASP A 56 -12.28 9.07 -1.45
N GLU A 57 -11.81 9.56 -0.30
CA GLU A 57 -10.78 8.88 0.50
C GLU A 57 -11.27 7.54 1.08
N SER A 58 -12.59 7.34 1.18
CA SER A 58 -13.19 6.07 1.61
C SER A 58 -12.89 4.90 0.66
N LEU A 59 -12.36 5.17 -0.54
CA LEU A 59 -11.88 4.16 -1.46
C LEU A 59 -10.63 3.42 -0.94
N LEU A 60 -9.88 4.02 0.00
CA LEU A 60 -8.74 3.40 0.68
C LEU A 60 -8.92 3.46 2.21
N PRO A 61 -9.89 2.72 2.79
CA PRO A 61 -10.24 2.83 4.20
C PRO A 61 -9.29 2.04 5.12
N TYR A 62 -8.06 1.77 4.66
CA TYR A 62 -7.13 0.86 5.31
C TYR A 62 -6.05 1.62 6.10
N PRO A 63 -5.44 1.01 7.13
CA PRO A 63 -4.34 1.62 7.87
C PRO A 63 -3.19 2.03 6.94
N ASP A 64 -2.82 3.32 6.99
CA ASP A 64 -1.72 3.93 6.24
C ASP A 64 -1.78 3.68 4.72
N ALA A 65 -3.00 3.58 4.17
CA ALA A 65 -3.19 3.12 2.80
C ALA A 65 -2.51 4.02 1.75
N LEU A 66 -2.53 5.34 1.95
CA LEU A 66 -1.92 6.30 1.02
C LEU A 66 -0.39 6.15 1.02
N GLU A 67 0.23 6.14 2.20
CA GLU A 67 1.67 5.97 2.38
C GLU A 67 2.14 4.63 1.82
N ARG A 68 1.44 3.54 2.16
CA ARG A 68 1.77 2.18 1.70
C ARG A 68 1.65 2.07 0.19
N SER A 69 0.56 2.58 -0.38
CA SER A 69 0.32 2.56 -1.82
C SER A 69 1.36 3.40 -2.57
N TRP A 70 1.65 4.61 -2.07
CA TRP A 70 2.67 5.48 -2.63
C TRP A 70 4.05 4.82 -2.59
N ALA A 71 4.48 4.32 -1.43
CA ALA A 71 5.78 3.66 -1.29
C ALA A 71 5.90 2.43 -2.19
N ALA A 72 4.84 1.63 -2.33
CA ALA A 72 4.81 0.48 -3.22
C ALA A 72 4.96 0.88 -4.69
N LEU A 73 4.25 1.92 -5.13
CA LEU A 73 4.32 2.45 -6.49
C LEU A 73 5.66 3.14 -6.81
N GLN A 74 6.38 3.63 -5.79
CA GLN A 74 7.71 4.21 -5.95
C GLN A 74 8.83 3.17 -6.01
N ASN A 75 8.53 1.89 -5.74
CA ASN A 75 9.52 0.84 -5.80
C ASN A 75 9.95 0.58 -7.27
N PRO A 76 11.23 0.76 -7.63
CA PRO A 76 11.70 0.56 -9.00
C PRO A 76 11.61 -0.90 -9.48
N ASN A 77 11.33 -1.84 -8.56
CA ASN A 77 11.10 -3.25 -8.87
C ASN A 77 9.60 -3.61 -8.92
N ALA A 78 8.69 -2.66 -8.65
CA ALA A 78 7.27 -2.89 -8.84
C ALA A 78 6.90 -2.89 -10.33
N GLY A 79 5.78 -3.52 -10.65
CA GLY A 79 5.19 -3.43 -11.98
C GLY A 79 4.55 -2.06 -12.23
N ASP A 80 4.06 -1.87 -13.47
CA ASP A 80 3.31 -0.67 -13.86
C ASP A 80 1.96 -0.54 -13.09
N LEU A 81 1.47 -1.65 -12.53
CA LEU A 81 0.23 -1.80 -11.75
C LEU A 81 0.49 -2.68 -10.53
N ILE A 82 -0.18 -2.37 -9.43
CA ILE A 82 -0.24 -3.18 -8.22
C ILE A 82 -1.72 -3.44 -7.91
N ILE A 83 -2.05 -4.66 -7.51
CA ILE A 83 -3.42 -5.02 -7.13
C ILE A 83 -3.44 -5.56 -5.70
N SER A 84 -4.46 -5.16 -4.95
CA SER A 84 -4.82 -5.80 -3.69
C SER A 84 -5.94 -6.80 -3.95
N ALA A 85 -5.77 -8.04 -3.46
CA ALA A 85 -6.81 -9.05 -3.54
C ALA A 85 -8.03 -8.66 -2.68
N ALA A 86 -9.23 -9.01 -3.14
CA ALA A 86 -10.45 -8.92 -2.36
C ALA A 86 -10.50 -9.99 -1.25
N PRO A 87 -11.24 -9.75 -0.16
CA PRO A 87 -11.41 -10.74 0.91
C PRO A 87 -11.85 -12.11 0.39
N GLY A 88 -11.14 -13.15 0.81
CA GLY A 88 -11.41 -14.54 0.39
C GLY A 88 -10.75 -14.96 -0.93
N PHE A 89 -10.05 -14.05 -1.60
CA PHE A 89 -9.26 -14.35 -2.80
C PHE A 89 -7.76 -14.38 -2.51
N GLU A 90 -7.04 -15.16 -3.31
CA GLU A 90 -5.58 -15.13 -3.40
C GLU A 90 -5.16 -15.25 -4.87
N PHE A 91 -3.95 -14.79 -5.18
CA PHE A 91 -3.35 -14.93 -6.51
C PHE A 91 -2.23 -15.95 -6.47
N ALA A 92 -2.23 -16.90 -7.42
CA ALA A 92 -1.16 -17.85 -7.56
C ALA A 92 0.15 -17.14 -7.96
N ASP A 93 1.28 -17.61 -7.41
CA ASP A 93 2.59 -17.11 -7.80
C ASP A 93 2.94 -17.49 -9.25
N LEU A 94 4.05 -16.96 -9.76
CA LEU A 94 4.52 -17.25 -11.13
C LEU A 94 4.83 -18.74 -11.37
N GLY A 95 5.04 -19.51 -10.31
CA GLY A 95 5.22 -20.96 -10.35
C GLY A 95 3.91 -21.75 -10.26
N GLY A 96 2.76 -21.06 -10.22
CA GLY A 96 1.44 -21.66 -10.05
C GLY A 96 1.15 -22.15 -8.63
N ARG A 97 1.96 -21.76 -7.63
CA ARG A 97 1.71 -22.11 -6.24
C ARG A 97 0.75 -21.12 -5.60
N HIS A 98 -0.10 -21.64 -4.74
CA HIS A 98 -1.12 -20.89 -4.03
C HIS A 98 -1.36 -21.57 -2.67
N HIS A 99 -2.00 -20.88 -1.73
CA HIS A 99 -2.27 -21.39 -0.39
C HIS A 99 -3.71 -21.89 -0.22
N ALA A 100 -4.41 -22.20 -1.32
CA ALA A 100 -5.80 -22.65 -1.29
C ALA A 100 -6.06 -23.75 -0.25
N GLY A 101 -7.03 -23.50 0.63
CA GLY A 101 -7.33 -24.34 1.79
C GLY A 101 -6.58 -23.94 3.08
N GLY A 102 -5.68 -22.96 3.01
CA GLY A 102 -4.97 -22.32 4.12
C GLY A 102 -5.27 -20.83 4.20
N GLY A 103 -4.30 -20.06 4.69
CA GLY A 103 -4.34 -18.60 4.75
C GLY A 103 -3.23 -17.96 3.92
N SER A 104 -3.51 -16.80 3.34
CA SER A 104 -2.56 -15.94 2.64
C SER A 104 -2.61 -14.54 3.26
N HIS A 105 -1.74 -13.64 2.81
CA HIS A 105 -1.68 -12.25 3.27
C HIS A 105 -1.10 -11.35 2.16
N GLY A 106 -0.99 -10.06 2.44
CA GLY A 106 -0.36 -9.06 1.56
C GLY A 106 -1.35 -8.18 0.83
N SER A 107 -2.65 -8.29 1.15
CA SER A 107 -3.66 -7.32 0.75
C SER A 107 -3.55 -6.03 1.59
N LEU A 108 -4.29 -5.00 1.20
CA LEU A 108 -4.49 -3.80 2.00
C LEU A 108 -5.48 -4.01 3.16
N GLU A 109 -6.18 -5.15 3.22
CA GLU A 109 -7.20 -5.39 4.24
C GLU A 109 -6.67 -5.22 5.65
N VAL A 110 -7.57 -4.84 6.56
CA VAL A 110 -7.25 -4.59 7.98
C VAL A 110 -6.56 -5.81 8.60
N GLY A 111 -7.03 -7.02 8.29
CA GLY A 111 -6.45 -8.27 8.81
C GLY A 111 -5.00 -8.54 8.37
N ASP A 112 -4.58 -7.96 7.25
CA ASP A 112 -3.19 -8.03 6.75
C ASP A 112 -2.35 -6.82 7.16
N SER A 113 -2.97 -5.80 7.75
CA SER A 113 -2.37 -4.50 8.03
C SER A 113 -2.12 -4.30 9.52
N GLU A 114 -3.03 -4.79 10.38
CA GLU A 114 -2.91 -4.68 11.82
C GLU A 114 -2.04 -5.80 12.39
N VAL A 115 -1.00 -5.42 13.12
CA VAL A 115 -0.08 -6.34 13.78
C VAL A 115 0.08 -5.96 15.25
N PRO A 116 0.21 -6.93 16.17
CA PRO A 116 0.44 -6.63 17.57
C PRO A 116 1.82 -6.00 17.78
N MET A 117 1.87 -4.90 18.54
CA MET A 117 3.11 -4.25 18.99
C MET A 117 3.31 -4.46 20.48
N LEU A 118 4.47 -5.00 20.88
CA LEU A 118 4.85 -5.20 22.27
C LEU A 118 6.21 -4.54 22.52
N ALA A 119 6.29 -3.71 23.56
CA ALA A 119 7.52 -3.11 24.02
C ALA A 119 7.75 -3.36 25.51
N VAL A 120 9.03 -3.47 25.90
CA VAL A 120 9.46 -3.60 27.29
C VAL A 120 10.60 -2.61 27.52
N GLY A 121 10.41 -1.67 28.46
CA GLY A 121 11.40 -0.63 28.77
C GLY A 121 11.31 0.62 27.88
N LEU A 122 10.39 0.68 26.93
CA LEU A 122 10.02 1.87 26.17
C LEU A 122 8.51 1.84 25.86
N GLU A 123 7.96 2.97 25.45
CA GLU A 123 6.59 3.02 24.91
C GLU A 123 6.52 2.27 23.57
N PRO A 124 5.44 1.51 23.31
CA PRO A 124 5.27 0.83 22.04
C PRO A 124 5.08 1.86 20.92
N PRO A 125 5.81 1.73 19.78
CA PRO A 125 5.56 2.57 18.61
C PRO A 125 4.17 2.31 18.02
N GLY A 126 3.61 3.31 17.33
CA GLY A 126 2.28 3.22 16.71
C GLY A 126 2.26 2.37 15.43
N GLY A 127 3.40 2.30 14.73
CA GLY A 127 3.54 1.53 13.49
C GLY A 127 4.90 0.86 13.34
N ILE A 128 5.00 -0.12 12.44
CA ILE A 128 6.25 -0.88 12.21
C ILE A 128 7.39 0.02 11.71
N VAL A 129 7.07 1.07 10.94
CA VAL A 129 8.04 2.06 10.43
C VAL A 129 8.67 2.89 11.55
N GLU A 130 8.00 2.97 12.71
CA GLU A 130 8.47 3.72 13.87
C GLU A 130 9.37 2.90 14.80
N VAL A 131 9.48 1.57 14.60
CA VAL A 131 10.30 0.70 15.45
C VAL A 131 11.78 1.13 15.42
N ALA A 132 12.33 1.34 14.22
CA ALA A 132 13.71 1.76 14.07
C ALA A 132 14.01 3.12 14.74
N PRO A 133 13.26 4.21 14.48
CA PRO A 133 13.50 5.48 15.15
C PRO A 133 13.22 5.42 16.67
N ALA A 134 12.28 4.61 17.14
CA ALA A 134 12.07 4.39 18.58
C ALA A 134 13.30 3.77 19.26
N VAL A 135 13.89 2.73 18.65
CA VAL A 135 15.10 2.07 19.15
C VAL A 135 16.30 3.02 19.15
N LEU A 136 16.49 3.80 18.09
CA LEU A 136 17.59 4.79 18.04
C LEU A 136 17.48 5.80 19.17
N ARG A 137 16.29 6.38 19.38
CA ARG A 137 16.04 7.34 20.45
C ARG A 137 16.26 6.74 21.84
N TYR A 138 15.86 5.49 22.05
CA TYR A 138 16.08 4.77 23.31
C TYR A 138 17.57 4.71 23.69
N PHE A 139 18.46 4.56 22.71
CA PHE A 139 19.91 4.57 22.92
C PHE A 139 20.56 5.96 22.83
N GLY A 140 19.77 7.03 22.77
CA GLY A 140 20.29 8.40 22.66
C GLY A 140 20.89 8.72 21.28
N VAL A 141 20.52 7.97 20.24
CA VAL A 141 20.95 8.21 18.86
C VAL A 141 19.84 8.94 18.11
N GLU A 142 20.18 10.06 17.49
CA GLU A 142 19.23 10.83 16.68
C GLU A 142 18.89 10.08 15.37
N PRO A 143 17.61 9.79 15.06
CA PRO A 143 17.23 9.16 13.82
C PRO A 143 17.63 9.98 12.59
N PRO A 144 18.02 9.38 11.45
CA PRO A 144 18.24 10.12 10.22
C PRO A 144 16.93 10.77 9.74
N ALA A 145 17.01 11.84 8.95
CA ALA A 145 15.84 12.56 8.44
C ALA A 145 14.85 11.63 7.73
N SER A 146 15.35 10.65 6.98
CA SER A 146 14.55 9.63 6.28
C SER A 146 13.68 8.74 7.19
N MET A 147 13.86 8.79 8.52
CA MET A 147 13.08 8.04 9.51
C MET A 147 12.27 8.96 10.45
N ARG A 148 12.33 10.29 10.24
CA ARG A 148 11.60 11.28 11.06
C ARG A 148 10.25 11.64 10.47
N ASP A 149 10.13 11.57 9.14
CA ASP A 149 8.95 12.00 8.39
C ASP A 149 7.85 10.91 8.29
N ALA A 150 8.09 9.72 8.83
CA ALA A 150 7.09 8.64 8.90
C ALA A 150 6.09 8.82 10.06
N ALA A 151 5.82 10.07 10.46
CA ALA A 151 4.85 10.37 11.51
C ALA A 151 3.44 10.23 10.93
N HIS A 152 2.81 9.09 11.16
CA HIS A 152 1.41 8.86 10.79
C HIS A 152 0.49 9.66 11.72
N VAL A 153 -0.56 10.24 11.14
CA VAL A 153 -1.66 10.88 11.89
C VAL A 153 -2.46 9.76 12.56
N ALA A 154 -2.46 9.75 13.90
CA ALA A 154 -3.26 8.85 14.72
C ALA A 154 -4.76 9.17 14.67
#